data_AF-A0A1H3BWE3-F1
#
_entry.id   AF-A0A1H3BWE3-F1
#
_cell.length_a   1.000
_cell.length_b   1.000
_cell.length_c   1.000
_cell.angle_alpha   90.00
_cell.angle_beta   90.00
_cell.angle_gamma   90.00
#
_symmetry.space_group_name_H-M   'P 1'
#
loop_
_entity.id
_entity.type
_entity.pdbx_description
1 polymer ?
#
loop_
_entity_poly.entity_id
_entity_poly.type
_entity_poly.pdbx_seq_one_letter_code
_entity_poly.pdbx_strand_id
1 'polypeptide(L)'
;MEDLIQQYKDSMKRVREAKRAVPKREDRSEEERMWLSTLNRCESNLRYALDWLQTGREPGSRRGIERLAAYQRERGFDPMLLDDYLYSLDEGDRLSSSRQYDPFFMMDQPRHNKITQSDKERIEEGLSGLTDLERDVYLMARGRCLSREQIASLLGVTKGTINKMLIRADEKVAHRSQTSLFCLPNAN
;
A
#
# COMPACT_ATOMS: atom_id res chain seq x y z
N MET A 1 -11.59 9.74 -32.48
CA MET A 1 -12.66 9.05 -31.71
C MET A 1 -13.91 8.86 -32.57
N GLU A 2 -14.38 9.91 -33.24
CA GLU A 2 -15.52 9.82 -34.18
C GLU A 2 -15.30 8.80 -35.32
N ASP A 3 -14.10 8.77 -35.90
CA ASP A 3 -13.74 7.78 -36.93
C ASP A 3 -13.86 6.33 -36.44
N LEU A 4 -13.48 6.08 -35.18
CA LEU A 4 -13.55 4.74 -34.58
C LEU A 4 -15.00 4.32 -34.34
N ILE A 5 -15.84 5.26 -33.88
CA ILE A 5 -17.28 5.02 -33.72
C ILE A 5 -17.91 4.68 -35.08
N GLN A 6 -17.52 5.38 -36.14
CA GLN A 6 -18.02 5.10 -37.49
C GLN A 6 -17.59 3.71 -37.99
N GLN A 7 -16.32 3.34 -37.83
CA GLN A 7 -15.82 2.01 -38.18
C GLN A 7 -16.56 0.87 -37.46
N TYR A 8 -16.87 1.05 -36.17
CA TYR A 8 -17.63 0.07 -35.39
C TYR A 8 -19.09 -0.02 -35.84
N LYS A 9 -19.72 1.10 -36.19
CA LYS A 9 -21.08 1.11 -36.79
C LYS A 9 -21.10 0.38 -38.12
N ASP A 10 -20.11 0.60 -38.97
CA ASP A 10 -19.99 -0.08 -40.27
C ASP A 10 -19.76 -1.57 -40.11
N SER A 11 -18.89 -1.98 -39.17
CA SER A 11 -18.68 -3.39 -38.82
C SER A 11 -19.96 -4.05 -38.31
N MET A 12 -20.75 -3.34 -37.51
CA MET A 12 -22.04 -3.82 -37.02
C MET A 12 -23.06 -4.01 -38.14
N LYS A 13 -23.05 -3.12 -39.14
CA LYS A 13 -23.87 -3.24 -40.34
C LYS A 13 -23.51 -4.52 -41.12
N ARG A 14 -22.22 -4.77 -41.33
CA ARG A 14 -21.73 -6.00 -42.00
C ARG A 14 -22.17 -7.28 -41.28
N VAL A 15 -22.07 -7.31 -39.95
CA VAL A 15 -22.54 -8.47 -39.14
C VAL A 15 -24.04 -8.70 -39.31
N ARG A 16 -24.84 -7.63 -39.35
CA ARG A 16 -26.29 -7.73 -39.57
C ARG A 16 -26.64 -8.19 -40.98
N GLU A 17 -25.90 -7.74 -41.99
CA GLU A 17 -26.03 -8.20 -43.38
C GLU A 17 -25.69 -9.70 -43.48
N ALA A 18 -24.59 -10.14 -42.88
CA ALA A 18 -24.22 -11.55 -42.80
C ALA A 18 -25.30 -12.40 -42.12
N LYS A 19 -25.93 -11.90 -41.05
CA LYS A 19 -27.06 -12.58 -40.39
C LYS A 19 -28.30 -12.68 -41.28
N ARG A 20 -28.57 -11.68 -42.13
CA ARG A 20 -29.71 -11.68 -43.06
C ARG A 20 -29.52 -12.61 -44.25
N ALA A 21 -28.27 -12.81 -44.66
CA ALA A 21 -27.93 -13.74 -45.75
C ALA A 21 -28.19 -15.21 -45.38
N VAL A 22 -28.28 -15.53 -44.08
CA VAL A 22 -28.58 -16.90 -43.63
C VAL A 22 -30.10 -17.17 -43.76
N PRO A 23 -30.52 -18.16 -44.58
CA PRO A 23 -31.93 -18.47 -44.76
C PRO A 23 -32.57 -19.00 -43.47
N LYS A 24 -33.79 -18.55 -43.18
CA LYS A 24 -34.55 -18.99 -42.01
C LYS A 24 -35.23 -20.33 -42.32
N ARG A 25 -34.51 -21.43 -42.07
CA ARG A 25 -35.01 -22.81 -42.14
C ARG A 25 -34.89 -23.50 -40.78
N GLU A 26 -35.80 -24.45 -40.52
CA GLU A 26 -35.78 -25.28 -39.30
C GLU A 26 -34.62 -26.30 -39.34
N ASP A 27 -34.33 -26.84 -40.52
CA ASP A 27 -33.29 -27.84 -40.80
C ASP A 27 -31.89 -27.20 -40.95
N ARG A 28 -31.46 -26.43 -39.93
CA ARG A 28 -30.11 -25.85 -39.93
C ARG A 28 -29.05 -26.89 -39.60
N SER A 29 -28.01 -26.94 -40.42
CA SER A 29 -26.79 -27.69 -40.11
C SER A 29 -26.17 -27.18 -38.81
N GLU A 30 -25.45 -28.03 -38.09
CA GLU A 30 -24.77 -27.68 -36.84
C GLU A 30 -23.78 -26.52 -37.03
N GLU A 31 -23.08 -26.51 -38.18
CA GLU A 31 -22.17 -25.43 -38.58
C GLU A 31 -22.90 -24.08 -38.71
N GLU A 32 -24.10 -24.07 -39.29
CA GLU A 32 -24.90 -22.85 -39.45
C GLU A 32 -25.37 -22.31 -38.10
N ARG A 33 -25.70 -23.21 -37.15
CA ARG A 33 -26.06 -22.82 -35.78
C ARG A 33 -24.88 -22.21 -35.05
N MET A 34 -23.69 -22.80 -35.18
CA MET A 34 -22.45 -22.30 -34.59
C MET A 34 -22.05 -20.95 -35.18
N TRP A 35 -22.16 -20.79 -36.50
CA TRP A 35 -21.90 -19.54 -37.20
C TRP A 35 -22.85 -18.43 -36.74
N LEU A 36 -24.16 -18.70 -36.67
CA LEU A 36 -25.15 -17.74 -36.15
C LEU A 36 -24.89 -17.35 -34.69
N SER A 37 -24.51 -18.30 -33.84
CA SER A 37 -24.11 -18.03 -32.46
C SER A 37 -22.91 -17.09 -32.39
N THR A 38 -21.90 -17.33 -33.23
CA THR A 38 -20.72 -16.48 -33.34
C THR A 38 -21.09 -15.06 -33.80
N LEU A 39 -21.93 -14.94 -34.82
CA LEU A 39 -22.42 -13.63 -35.30
C LEU A 39 -23.22 -12.88 -34.22
N ASN A 40 -24.03 -13.58 -33.43
CA ASN A 40 -24.73 -12.98 -32.28
C ASN A 40 -23.75 -12.45 -31.23
N ARG A 41 -22.71 -13.23 -30.91
CA ARG A 41 -21.66 -12.83 -29.96
C ARG A 41 -20.90 -11.62 -30.48
N CYS A 42 -20.57 -11.59 -31.77
CA CYS A 42 -19.96 -10.43 -32.43
C CYS A 42 -20.86 -9.19 -32.35
N GLU A 43 -22.16 -9.31 -32.61
CA GLU A 43 -23.10 -8.19 -32.50
C GLU A 43 -23.16 -7.64 -31.06
N SER A 44 -23.23 -8.50 -30.06
CA SER A 44 -23.22 -8.10 -28.65
C SER A 44 -21.92 -7.41 -28.25
N ASN A 45 -20.77 -7.93 -28.68
CA ASN A 45 -19.47 -7.31 -28.41
C ASN A 45 -19.33 -5.93 -29.07
N LEU A 46 -19.80 -5.78 -30.32
CA LEU A 46 -19.78 -4.50 -31.01
C LEU A 46 -20.70 -3.47 -30.33
N ARG A 47 -21.88 -3.89 -29.82
CA ARG A 47 -22.75 -3.02 -29.02
C ARG A 47 -22.06 -2.56 -27.75
N TYR A 48 -21.46 -3.49 -27.01
CA TYR A 48 -20.75 -3.18 -25.76
C TYR A 48 -19.60 -2.19 -25.99
N ALA A 49 -18.81 -2.39 -27.05
CA ALA A 49 -17.75 -1.46 -27.41
C ALA A 49 -18.29 -0.08 -27.85
N LEU A 50 -19.39 -0.04 -28.62
CA LEU A 50 -20.02 1.22 -29.03
C LEU A 50 -20.54 2.02 -27.84
N ASP A 51 -21.15 1.36 -26.85
CA ASP A 51 -21.62 2.03 -25.63
C ASP A 51 -20.46 2.66 -24.86
N TRP A 52 -19.33 1.95 -24.72
CA TRP A 52 -18.10 2.50 -24.14
C TRP A 52 -17.60 3.73 -24.90
N LEU A 53 -17.51 3.64 -26.23
CA LEU A 53 -16.98 4.71 -27.07
C LEU A 53 -17.89 5.95 -27.10
N GLN A 54 -19.21 5.78 -26.99
CA GLN A 54 -20.17 6.88 -27.00
C GLN A 54 -20.33 7.54 -25.63
N THR A 55 -20.39 6.75 -24.56
CA THR A 55 -20.66 7.26 -23.21
C THR A 55 -19.39 7.58 -22.43
N GLY A 56 -18.25 7.02 -22.83
CA GLY A 56 -17.00 7.09 -22.08
C GLY A 56 -17.06 6.40 -20.71
N ARG A 57 -18.10 5.59 -20.47
CA ARG A 57 -18.39 4.94 -19.19
C ARG A 57 -18.71 3.46 -19.43
N GLU A 58 -18.59 2.67 -18.37
CA GLU A 58 -18.92 1.25 -18.42
C GLU A 58 -20.40 1.03 -18.79
N PRO A 59 -20.69 0.29 -19.88
CA PRO A 59 -22.05 -0.04 -20.29
C PRO A 59 -22.76 -0.82 -19.18
N GLY A 60 -23.94 -0.34 -18.78
CA GLY A 60 -24.74 -0.96 -17.72
C GLY A 60 -24.45 -0.44 -16.31
N SER A 61 -23.37 0.33 -16.10
CA SER A 61 -23.13 0.96 -14.80
C SER A 61 -23.98 2.22 -14.61
N ARG A 62 -24.84 2.21 -13.58
CA ARG A 62 -25.67 3.37 -13.21
C ARG A 62 -24.96 4.36 -12.27
N ARG A 63 -23.83 3.98 -11.69
CA ARG A 63 -23.11 4.75 -10.68
C ARG A 63 -21.68 4.99 -11.15
N GLY A 64 -21.17 6.21 -11.00
CA GLY A 64 -19.80 6.51 -11.37
C GLY A 64 -18.78 5.89 -10.41
N ILE A 65 -17.53 5.82 -10.87
CA ILE A 65 -16.41 5.21 -10.13
C ILE A 65 -16.12 5.91 -8.80
N GLU A 66 -16.52 7.18 -8.66
CA GLU A 66 -16.42 7.94 -7.43
C GLU A 66 -17.31 7.38 -6.30
N ARG A 67 -18.33 6.56 -6.61
CA ARG A 67 -19.20 5.92 -5.63
C ARG A 67 -18.91 4.43 -5.50
N LEU A 68 -17.68 4.10 -5.12
CA LEU A 68 -17.25 2.74 -4.77
C LEU A 68 -18.15 2.15 -3.68
N ALA A 69 -18.45 0.85 -3.78
CA ALA A 69 -19.16 0.11 -2.73
C ALA A 69 -18.29 -0.02 -1.46
N ALA A 70 -18.90 -0.31 -0.30
CA ALA A 70 -18.16 -0.40 0.98
C ALA A 70 -16.97 -1.37 0.90
N TYR A 71 -17.20 -2.59 0.39
CA TYR A 71 -16.17 -3.60 0.18
C TYR A 71 -15.06 -3.20 -0.82
N GLN A 72 -15.31 -2.23 -1.70
CA GLN A 72 -14.29 -1.70 -2.63
C GLN A 72 -13.45 -0.60 -1.98
N ARG A 73 -13.97 0.06 -0.93
CA ARG A 73 -13.24 1.07 -0.14
C ARG A 73 -12.42 0.42 0.96
N GLU A 74 -12.92 -0.66 1.53
CA GLU A 74 -12.24 -1.40 2.58
C GLU A 74 -10.96 -2.04 2.01
N ARG A 75 -9.81 -1.64 2.58
CA ARG A 75 -8.55 -2.33 2.38
C ARG A 75 -8.28 -3.16 3.62
N GLY A 76 -8.09 -4.47 3.41
CA GLY A 76 -7.60 -5.32 4.48
C GLY A 76 -6.27 -4.76 4.99
N PHE A 77 -6.21 -4.50 6.29
CA PHE A 77 -5.01 -4.02 6.97
C PHE A 77 -4.73 -4.95 8.15
N ASP A 78 -3.46 -5.17 8.46
CA ASP A 78 -3.07 -5.96 9.61
C ASP A 78 -3.49 -5.23 10.89
N PRO A 79 -4.34 -5.83 11.75
CA PRO A 79 -4.75 -5.22 13.00
C PRO A 79 -3.57 -4.78 13.87
N MET A 80 -2.48 -5.55 13.90
CA MET A 80 -1.33 -5.23 14.75
C MET A 80 -0.61 -3.95 14.29
N LEU A 81 -0.50 -3.74 12.98
CA LEU A 81 0.10 -2.52 12.43
C LEU A 81 -0.78 -1.29 12.71
N LEU A 82 -2.10 -1.47 12.78
CA LEU A 82 -3.04 -0.37 13.02
C LEU A 82 -2.93 0.08 14.47
N ASP A 83 -2.88 -0.89 15.37
CA ASP A 83 -2.66 -0.66 16.78
C ASP A 83 -1.32 0.06 16.99
N ASP A 84 -0.21 -0.47 16.47
CA ASP A 84 1.11 0.17 16.58
C ASP A 84 1.10 1.63 16.09
N TYR A 85 0.43 1.90 14.96
CA TYR A 85 0.28 3.26 14.45
C TYR A 85 -0.54 4.15 15.41
N LEU A 86 -1.71 3.71 15.87
CA LEU A 86 -2.58 4.45 16.79
C LEU A 86 -1.92 4.70 18.17
N TYR A 87 -1.04 3.80 18.61
CA TYR A 87 -0.25 3.95 19.83
C TYR A 87 0.99 4.82 19.65
N SER A 88 1.48 4.99 18.42
CA SER A 88 2.59 5.88 18.08
C SER A 88 2.21 7.36 17.99
N LEU A 89 0.92 7.68 17.83
CA LEU A 89 0.40 9.05 17.77
C LEU A 89 0.56 9.76 19.13
N ASP A 90 0.98 11.03 19.10
CA ASP A 90 1.05 11.89 20.28
C ASP A 90 -0.33 12.09 20.93
N GLU A 91 -0.36 12.33 22.24
CA GLU A 91 -1.60 12.50 23.02
C GLU A 91 -2.54 13.58 22.44
N GLY A 92 -1.97 14.62 21.83
CA GLY A 92 -2.75 15.69 21.18
C GLY A 92 -3.46 15.24 19.90
N ASP A 93 -2.92 14.27 19.17
CA ASP A 93 -3.47 13.79 17.90
C ASP A 93 -4.53 12.69 18.11
N ARG A 94 -4.40 11.94 19.20
CA ARG A 94 -5.37 10.92 19.66
C ARG A 94 -6.75 11.50 20.00
N LEU A 95 -6.82 12.76 20.42
CA LEU A 95 -8.08 13.44 20.74
C LEU A 95 -8.96 13.68 19.50
N SER A 96 -8.38 13.63 18.30
CA SER A 96 -9.12 13.80 17.04
C SER A 96 -9.80 12.50 16.56
N SER A 97 -9.29 11.34 17.00
CA SER A 97 -9.64 10.03 16.46
C SER A 97 -10.78 9.30 17.19
N SER A 98 -11.18 9.75 18.38
CA SER A 98 -12.21 9.04 19.17
C SER A 98 -13.30 9.97 19.66
N ARG A 99 -14.35 10.07 18.82
CA ARG A 99 -15.72 9.94 19.33
C ARG A 99 -15.78 8.72 20.24
N GLN A 100 -16.41 8.90 21.40
CA GLN A 100 -16.88 7.87 22.32
C GLN A 100 -15.83 6.84 22.75
N TYR A 101 -15.31 7.03 23.96
CA TYR A 101 -15.31 6.02 25.03
C TYR A 101 -15.37 4.57 24.49
N ASP A 102 -14.20 3.97 24.22
CA ASP A 102 -14.11 2.53 24.01
C ASP A 102 -14.01 1.86 25.39
N PRO A 103 -15.05 1.14 25.86
CA PRO A 103 -15.05 0.50 27.18
C PRO A 103 -14.02 -0.62 27.33
N PHE A 104 -13.39 -1.09 26.23
CA PHE A 104 -12.33 -2.10 26.28
C PHE A 104 -10.96 -1.55 26.70
N PHE A 105 -10.76 -0.23 26.71
CA PHE A 105 -9.52 0.41 27.21
C PHE A 105 -9.30 0.29 28.73
N MET A 106 -10.29 -0.28 29.46
CA MET A 106 -10.21 -0.50 30.91
C MET A 106 -9.69 -1.90 31.30
N MET A 107 -9.42 -2.78 30.34
CA MET A 107 -8.67 -4.02 30.56
C MET A 107 -7.18 -3.71 30.38
N ASP A 108 -6.35 -4.18 31.31
CA ASP A 108 -4.88 -4.11 31.27
C ASP A 108 -4.37 -4.97 30.10
N GLN A 109 -4.56 -4.47 28.87
CA GLN A 109 -4.01 -5.06 27.66
C GLN A 109 -2.48 -4.94 27.76
N PRO A 110 -1.72 -5.99 27.39
CA PRO A 110 -0.27 -5.93 27.43
C PRO A 110 0.18 -4.68 26.68
N ARG A 111 0.87 -3.78 27.39
CA ARG A 111 1.33 -2.49 26.86
C ARG A 111 2.21 -2.79 25.64
N HIS A 112 1.63 -2.71 24.45
CA HIS A 112 2.37 -2.85 23.20
C HIS A 112 3.43 -1.74 23.17
N ASN A 113 4.70 -2.13 23.35
CA ASN A 113 5.97 -1.40 23.27
C ASN A 113 5.92 0.14 23.11
N LYS A 114 5.18 0.84 23.96
CA LYS A 114 5.25 2.30 24.02
C LYS A 114 6.55 2.66 24.71
N ILE A 115 7.51 3.19 23.95
CA ILE A 115 8.74 3.75 24.50
C ILE A 115 8.34 4.81 25.52
N THR A 116 8.56 4.53 26.80
CA THR A 116 8.20 5.45 27.88
C THR A 116 9.14 6.65 27.86
N GLN A 117 8.78 7.73 28.56
CA GLN A 117 9.66 8.88 28.70
C GLN A 117 11.01 8.49 29.32
N SER A 118 10.98 7.57 30.30
CA SER A 118 12.19 6.99 30.89
C SER A 118 13.03 6.22 29.86
N ASP A 119 12.41 5.47 28.95
CA ASP A 119 13.14 4.77 27.87
C ASP A 119 13.76 5.75 26.86
N LYS A 120 13.08 6.86 26.55
CA LYS A 120 13.65 7.92 25.69
C LYS A 120 14.90 8.53 26.32
N GLU A 121 14.82 8.86 27.61
CA GLU A 121 15.94 9.42 28.37
C GLU A 121 17.12 8.44 28.43
N ARG A 122 16.85 7.13 28.58
CA ARG A 122 17.87 6.07 28.51
C ARG A 122 18.55 5.98 27.17
N ILE A 123 17.77 6.02 26.08
CA ILE A 123 18.31 6.00 24.72
C ILE A 123 19.17 7.24 24.48
N GLU A 124 18.70 8.40 24.91
CA GLU A 124 19.41 9.66 24.73
C GLU A 124 20.73 9.69 25.53
N GLU A 125 20.70 9.21 26.77
CA GLU A 125 21.89 9.08 27.62
C GLU A 125 22.89 8.05 27.07
N GLY A 126 22.41 6.94 26.49
CA GLY A 126 23.26 5.97 25.80
C GLY A 126 23.96 6.57 24.57
N LEU A 127 23.29 7.49 23.87
CA LEU A 127 23.80 8.13 22.66
C LEU A 127 24.60 9.42 22.90
N SER A 128 24.56 10.00 24.10
CA SER A 128 25.20 11.29 24.41
C SER A 128 26.74 11.28 24.30
N GLY A 129 27.36 10.09 24.25
CA GLY A 129 28.80 9.94 24.03
C GLY A 129 29.27 9.94 22.58
N LEU A 130 28.35 9.91 21.63
CA LEU A 130 28.68 9.89 20.21
C LEU A 130 28.87 11.32 19.70
N THR A 131 29.79 11.50 18.76
CA THR A 131 29.84 12.75 17.98
C THR A 131 28.62 12.84 17.05
N ASP A 132 28.24 14.04 16.60
CA ASP A 132 27.06 14.23 15.75
C ASP A 132 27.08 13.32 14.51
N LEU A 133 28.25 13.20 13.85
CA LEU A 133 28.43 12.36 12.66
C LEU A 133 28.37 10.86 13.00
N GLU A 134 28.93 10.43 14.14
CA GLU A 134 28.80 9.05 14.62
C GLU A 134 27.36 8.72 14.99
N ARG A 135 26.65 9.66 15.64
CA ARG A 135 25.25 9.52 16.03
C ARG A 135 24.36 9.39 14.80
N ASP A 136 24.57 10.21 13.79
CA ASP A 136 23.83 10.14 12.52
C ASP A 136 24.06 8.81 11.80
N VAL A 137 25.31 8.36 11.68
CA VAL A 137 25.65 7.06 11.09
C VAL A 137 25.04 5.90 11.89
N TYR A 138 25.06 5.99 13.22
CA TYR A 138 24.48 5.00 14.11
C TYR A 138 22.95 4.94 13.98
N LEU A 139 22.27 6.08 13.94
CA LEU A 139 20.82 6.17 13.74
C LEU A 139 20.40 5.68 12.35
N MET A 140 21.16 5.98 11.31
CA MET A 140 20.92 5.46 9.96
C MET A 140 21.03 3.93 9.90
N ALA A 141 22.04 3.36 10.57
CA ALA A 141 22.28 1.91 10.56
C ALA A 141 21.35 1.13 11.51
N ARG A 142 21.20 1.57 12.76
CA ARG A 142 20.46 0.85 13.81
C ARG A 142 19.01 1.30 13.96
N GLY A 143 18.73 2.59 13.75
CA GLY A 143 17.37 3.14 13.84
C GLY A 143 16.56 2.94 12.56
N ARG A 144 17.17 3.20 11.40
CA ARG A 144 16.51 3.07 10.08
C ARG A 144 16.86 1.79 9.32
N CYS A 145 17.70 0.93 9.88
CA CYS A 145 18.12 -0.34 9.28
C CYS A 145 18.69 -0.22 7.85
N LEU A 146 19.32 0.91 7.52
CA LEU A 146 19.92 1.12 6.20
C LEU A 146 21.19 0.28 6.04
N SER A 147 21.46 -0.14 4.80
CA SER A 147 22.69 -0.86 4.50
C SER A 147 23.89 0.10 4.59
N ARG A 148 25.04 -0.41 5.03
CA ARG A 148 26.30 0.37 5.11
C ARG A 148 26.70 0.99 3.77
N GLU A 149 26.27 0.38 2.67
CA GLU A 149 26.51 0.87 1.31
C GLU A 149 25.56 2.01 0.93
N GLN A 150 24.30 1.94 1.35
CA GLN A 150 23.37 3.06 1.23
C GLN A 150 23.84 4.26 2.05
N ILE A 151 24.30 4.04 3.28
CA ILE A 151 24.85 5.10 4.14
C ILE A 151 26.11 5.71 3.51
N ALA A 152 26.97 4.88 2.89
CA ALA A 152 28.17 5.31 2.17
C ALA A 152 27.84 6.24 1.02
N SER A 153 26.84 5.86 0.23
CA SER A 153 26.31 6.66 -0.87
C SER A 153 25.72 7.99 -0.37
N LEU A 154 24.93 7.97 0.71
CA LEU A 154 24.29 9.16 1.29
C LEU A 154 25.30 10.19 1.81
N LEU A 155 26.38 9.73 2.46
CA LEU A 155 27.40 10.60 3.04
C LEU A 155 28.58 10.89 2.10
N GLY A 156 28.61 10.26 0.91
CA GLY A 156 29.73 10.41 -0.04
C GLY A 156 31.06 9.85 0.46
N VAL A 157 31.03 8.86 1.36
CA VAL A 157 32.22 8.23 1.96
C VAL A 157 32.34 6.77 1.57
N THR A 158 33.52 6.18 1.77
CA THR A 158 33.70 4.75 1.52
C THR A 158 33.02 3.88 2.59
N LYS A 159 32.51 2.70 2.20
CA LYS A 159 31.92 1.70 3.11
C LYS A 159 32.83 1.34 4.30
N GLY A 160 34.15 1.30 4.08
CA GLY A 160 35.14 1.05 5.13
C GLY A 160 35.19 2.14 6.20
N THR A 161 34.91 3.39 5.84
CA THR A 161 34.85 4.52 6.78
C THR A 161 33.64 4.35 7.71
N ILE A 162 32.47 4.04 7.17
CA ILE A 162 31.25 3.78 7.95
C ILE A 162 31.41 2.58 8.88
N ASN A 163 32.05 1.51 8.41
CA ASN A 163 32.34 0.36 9.29
C ASN A 163 33.16 0.77 10.51
N LYS A 164 34.22 1.57 10.33
CA LYS A 164 35.03 2.06 11.45
C LYS A 164 34.23 2.96 12.38
N MET A 165 33.38 3.83 11.83
CA MET A 165 32.51 4.71 12.62
C MET A 165 31.49 3.92 13.45
N LEU A 166 30.87 2.90 12.86
CA LEU A 166 29.91 2.03 13.56
C LEU A 166 30.58 1.23 14.67
N ILE A 167 31.78 0.67 14.44
CA ILE A 167 32.52 -0.08 15.48
C ILE A 167 32.80 0.83 16.69
N ARG A 168 33.31 2.05 16.45
CA ARG A 168 33.56 3.01 17.54
C ARG A 168 32.28 3.42 18.25
N ALA A 169 31.20 3.64 17.50
CA ALA A 169 29.91 3.99 18.08
C ALA A 169 29.38 2.84 18.95
N ASP A 170 29.41 1.60 18.46
CA ASP A 170 29.01 0.39 19.20
C ASP A 170 29.85 0.25 20.49
N GLU A 171 31.16 0.48 20.45
CA GLU A 171 32.05 0.47 21.63
C GLU A 171 31.68 1.56 22.65
N LYS A 172 31.41 2.80 22.19
CA LYS A 172 31.02 3.92 23.07
C LYS A 172 29.67 3.67 23.74
N VAL A 173 28.69 3.17 23.00
CA VAL A 173 27.37 2.82 23.54
C VAL A 173 27.49 1.66 24.55
N ALA A 174 28.28 0.63 24.24
CA ALA A 174 28.49 -0.52 25.13
C ALA A 174 29.21 -0.13 26.43
N HIS A 175 30.18 0.77 26.36
CA HIS A 175 30.83 1.31 27.55
C HIS A 175 29.82 2.11 28.40
N ARG A 176 29.04 3.01 27.76
CA ARG A 176 28.07 3.85 28.48
C ARG A 176 26.91 3.05 29.09
N SER A 177 26.46 1.98 28.45
CA SER A 177 25.42 1.12 29.01
C SER A 177 25.86 0.43 30.31
N GLN A 178 27.15 0.24 30.51
CA GLN A 178 27.73 -0.35 31.72
C GLN A 178 28.07 0.71 32.79
N THR A 179 28.46 1.93 32.38
CA THR A 179 28.90 2.97 33.31
C THR A 179 27.80 3.94 33.75
N SER A 180 26.78 4.17 32.92
CA SER A 180 25.71 5.13 33.22
C SER A 180 24.64 4.50 34.09
N LEU A 181 24.33 5.15 35.22
CA LEU A 181 23.35 4.69 36.19
C LEU A 181 21.93 4.59 35.60
N PHE A 182 21.61 5.42 34.60
CA PHE A 182 20.31 5.43 33.93
C PHE A 182 20.12 4.24 32.98
N CYS A 183 21.22 3.65 32.48
CA CYS A 183 21.22 2.56 31.51
C CYS A 183 21.30 1.17 32.15
N LEU A 184 21.47 1.08 33.48
CA LEU A 184 21.50 -0.19 34.18
C LEU A 184 20.16 -0.91 34.04
N PRO A 185 20.15 -2.24 33.83
CA PRO A 185 18.91 -3.00 33.88
C PRO A 185 18.31 -2.79 35.27
N ASN A 186 17.05 -2.33 35.31
CA ASN A 186 16.30 -2.24 36.55
C ASN A 186 16.40 -3.60 37.25
N ALA A 187 17.03 -3.65 38.42
CA ALA A 187 16.99 -4.83 39.25
C ALA A 187 15.50 -5.07 39.57
N ASN A 188 14.95 -6.15 39.02
CA ASN A 188 13.62 -6.65 39.38
C ASN A 188 13.60 -7.10 40.84
#